data_AF-A0A383A0B6-F1
#
_entry.id   AF-A0A383A0B6-F1
#
_cell.length_a   1.000
_cell.length_b   1.000
_cell.length_c   1.000
_cell.angle_alpha   90.00
_cell.angle_beta   90.00
_cell.angle_gamma   90.00
#
_symmetry.space_group_name_H-M   'P 1'
#
loop_
_entity.id
_entity.type
_entity.pdbx_description
1 polymer ?
#
loop_
_entity_poly.entity_id
_entity_poly.type
_entity_poly.pdbx_seq_one_letter_code
_entity_poly.pdbx_strand_id
1 'polypeptide(L)' 'MENKVSLEGTQTHENLKAAFAGESQANRRYLYFAKVADIEGYPDIAGNFRDTAEGETGHAHGHL' A
#
# COMPACT_ATOMS: atom_id res chain seq x y z
N MET A 1 -10.86 34.03 -2.98
CA MET A 1 -9.66 33.22 -2.65
C MET A 1 -10.16 32.01 -1.90
N GLU A 2 -10.00 30.81 -2.45
CA GLU A 2 -10.35 29.58 -1.73
C GLU A 2 -9.42 29.43 -0.54
N ASN A 3 -10.01 29.36 0.65
CA ASN A 3 -9.30 29.04 1.87
C ASN A 3 -9.07 27.52 1.86
N LYS A 4 -7.90 27.08 1.35
CA LYS A 4 -7.50 25.68 1.46
C LYS A 4 -7.34 25.35 2.94
N VAL A 5 -8.27 24.57 3.49
CA VAL A 5 -8.13 24.01 4.84
C VAL A 5 -6.90 23.10 4.84
N SER A 6 -5.89 23.47 5.62
CA SER A 6 -4.73 22.61 5.82
C SER A 6 -5.11 21.43 6.71
N LEU A 7 -4.63 20.24 6.35
CA LEU A 7 -4.77 19.05 7.19
C LEU A 7 -3.69 18.98 8.28
N GLU A 8 -2.67 19.83 8.21
CA GLU A 8 -1.53 19.78 9.12
C GLU A 8 -1.96 19.91 10.60
N GLY A 9 -1.44 19.03 11.44
CA GLY A 9 -1.80 18.93 12.87
C GLY A 9 -3.16 18.28 13.17
N THR A 10 -3.95 17.90 12.16
CA THR A 10 -5.24 17.22 12.38
C THR A 10 -5.07 15.72 12.61
N GLN A 11 -6.04 15.09 13.29
CA GLN A 11 -6.11 13.63 13.40
C GLN A 11 -6.20 12.95 12.02
N THR A 12 -6.88 13.58 11.05
CA THR A 12 -6.99 13.06 9.69
C THR A 12 -5.61 12.96 9.02
N HIS A 13 -4.74 13.96 9.19
CA HIS A 13 -3.39 13.92 8.64
C HIS A 13 -2.55 12.80 9.25
N GLU A 14 -2.64 12.58 10.56
CA GLU A 14 -1.95 11.46 11.21
C GLU A 14 -2.51 10.10 10.76
N ASN A 15 -3.83 9.99 10.55
CA ASN A 15 -4.46 8.79 10.01
C ASN A 15 -4.00 8.51 8.57
N LEU A 16 -3.88 9.53 7.72
CA LEU A 16 -3.38 9.39 6.35
C LEU A 16 -1.93 8.91 6.31
N LYS A 17 -1.06 9.47 7.16
CA LYS A 17 0.33 8.98 7.32
C LYS A 17 0.37 7.53 7.77
N ALA A 18 -0.46 7.17 8.76
CA ALA A 18 -0.52 5.80 9.27
C ALA A 18 -1.01 4.83 8.18
N ALA A 19 -2.01 5.23 7.38
CA ALA A 19 -2.51 4.45 6.25
C ALA A 19 -1.43 4.28 5.17
N PHE A 20 -0.77 5.37 4.77
CA PHE A 20 0.37 5.33 3.84
C PHE A 20 1.44 4.32 4.28
N ALA A 21 1.83 4.38 5.56
CA ALA A 21 2.81 3.47 6.12
C ALA A 21 2.30 2.02 6.16
N GLY A 22 1.02 1.81 6.46
CA GLY A 22 0.37 0.51 6.47
C GLY A 22 0.37 -0.16 5.10
N GLU A 23 -0.09 0.56 4.08
CA GLU A 23 -0.16 0.06 2.70
C GLU A 23 1.24 -0.15 2.10
N SER A 24 2.20 0.72 2.43
CA SER A 24 3.60 0.52 2.06
C SER A 24 4.17 -0.78 2.63
N GLN A 25 3.83 -1.12 3.87
CA GLN A 25 4.26 -2.39 4.47
C GLN A 25 3.50 -3.58 3.90
N ALA A 26 2.22 -3.43 3.59
CA ALA A 26 1.42 -4.47 2.94
C ALA A 26 1.99 -4.84 1.56
N ASN A 27 2.31 -3.85 0.74
CA ASN A 27 3.02 -4.03 -0.53
C ASN A 27 4.29 -4.89 -0.36
N ARG A 28 5.16 -4.54 0.60
CA ARG A 28 6.40 -5.28 0.84
C ARG A 28 6.17 -6.73 1.26
N ARG A 29 5.14 -6.99 2.07
CA ARG A 29 4.75 -8.36 2.47
C ARG A 29 4.23 -9.16 1.28
N TYR A 30 3.35 -8.59 0.46
CA TYR A 30 2.80 -9.29 -0.70
C TYR A 30 3.87 -9.59 -1.75
N LEU A 31 4.83 -8.69 -2.00
CA LEU A 31 5.97 -8.99 -2.86
C LEU A 31 6.83 -10.14 -2.30
N TYR A 32 7.01 -10.22 -0.98
CA TYR A 32 7.69 -11.35 -0.35
C TYR A 32 6.90 -12.66 -0.53
N PHE A 33 5.58 -12.65 -0.34
CA PHE A 33 4.75 -13.83 -0.53
C PHE A 33 4.71 -14.28 -2.00
N ALA A 34 4.68 -13.35 -2.95
CA ALA A 34 4.82 -13.68 -4.36
C ALA A 34 6.12 -14.45 -4.64
N LYS A 35 7.25 -13.99 -4.08
CA LYS A 35 8.55 -14.67 -4.22
C LYS A 35 8.53 -16.08 -3.61
N VAL A 36 7.89 -16.27 -2.46
CA VAL A 36 7.74 -17.60 -1.85
C VAL A 36 6.90 -18.50 -2.75
N ALA A 37 5.77 -18.01 -3.27
CA ALA A 37 4.90 -18.76 -4.17
C ALA A 37 5.61 -19.16 -5.48
N ASP A 38 6.50 -18.31 -6.02
CA ASP A 38 7.34 -18.68 -7.17
C ASP A 38 8.26 -19.86 -6.84
N ILE A 39 8.92 -19.83 -5.68
CA ILE A 39 9.85 -20.89 -5.23
C ILE A 39 9.12 -22.23 -5.05
N GLU A 40 7.90 -22.19 -4.55
CA GLU A 40 7.08 -23.38 -4.31
C GLU A 40 6.38 -23.89 -5.58
N GLY A 41 6.48 -23.17 -6.71
CA GLY A 41 5.93 -23.59 -7.99
C GLY A 41 4.44 -23.27 -8.18
N TYR A 42 3.94 -22.20 -7.54
CA TYR A 42 2.57 -21.71 -7.65
C TYR A 42 2.48 -20.38 -8.42
N PRO A 43 2.61 -20.39 -9.77
CA PRO A 43 2.72 -19.17 -10.56
C PRO A 43 1.46 -18.28 -10.50
N ASP A 44 0.27 -18.87 -10.48
CA ASP A 44 -0.99 -18.11 -10.41
C ASP A 44 -1.14 -17.40 -9.05
N ILE A 45 -0.72 -18.07 -7.96
CA ILE A 45 -0.72 -17.48 -6.62
C ILE A 45 0.30 -16.35 -6.54
N ALA A 46 1.50 -16.54 -7.11
CA ALA A 46 2.50 -15.49 -7.19
C ALA A 46 2.00 -14.27 -7.98
N GLY A 47 1.30 -14.49 -9.09
CA GLY A 47 0.61 -13.44 -9.86
C GLY A 47 -0.35 -12.63 -9.00
N ASN A 48 -1.27 -13.30 -8.31
CA ASN A 48 -2.25 -12.66 -7.45
C ASN A 48 -1.60 -11.80 -6.35
N PHE A 49 -0.51 -12.26 -5.73
CA PHE A 49 0.21 -11.47 -4.74
C PHE A 49 0.89 -10.24 -5.34
N ARG A 50 1.44 -10.32 -6.55
CA ARG A 50 2.01 -9.15 -7.24
C ARG A 50 0.95 -8.12 -7.60
N ASP A 51 -0.19 -8.56 -8.13
CA ASP A 51 -1.31 -7.69 -8.46
C ASP A 51 -1.87 -6.99 -7.22
N THR A 52 -1.98 -7.73 -6.11
CA THR A 52 -2.38 -7.15 -4.82
C THR A 52 -1.36 -6.13 -4.33
N ALA A 53 -0.05 -6.43 -4.43
CA ALA A 53 1.00 -5.49 -4.06
C ALA A 53 0.92 -4.18 -4.87
N GLU A 54 0.66 -4.27 -6.18
CA GLU A 54 0.46 -3.10 -7.03
C GLU A 54 -0.77 -2.29 -6.62
N GLY A 55 -1.86 -2.97 -6.22
CA GLY A 55 -3.02 -2.33 -5.60
C GLY A 55 -2.64 -1.49 -4.37
N GLU A 56 -1.82 -2.04 -3.47
CA GLU A 56 -1.36 -1.30 -2.29
C GLU A 56 -0.43 -0.12 -2.60
N THR A 57 0.31 -0.18 -3.72
CA THR A 57 1.03 1.01 -4.23
C THR A 57 0.05 2.13 -4.58
N GLY A 58 -1.05 1.79 -5.26
CA GLY A 58 -2.13 2.72 -5.58
C GLY A 58 -2.79 3.31 -4.33
N HIS A 59 -3.13 2.47 -3.34
CA HIS A 59 -3.71 2.90 -2.07
C HIS A 59 -2.75 3.83 -1.30
N ALA A 60 -1.47 3.46 -1.19
CA ALA A 60 -0.47 4.29 -0.54
C ALA A 60 -0.38 5.68 -1.20
N HIS A 61 -0.24 5.76 -2.52
CA HIS A 61 -0.20 7.06 -3.20
C HIS A 61 -1.46 7.90 -2.99
N GLY A 62 -2.63 7.29 -2.79
CA GLY A 62 -3.88 7.98 -2.47
C GLY A 62 -3.91 8.64 -1.09
N HIS A 63 -2.92 8.39 -0.23
CA HIS A 63 -2.81 8.97 1.10
C HIS A 63 -1.77 10.09 1.24
N LEU A 64 -1.08 10.45 0.15
CA LEU A 64 -0.13 11.57 0.06
C LEU A 64 -0.83 12.86 -0.41
#